data_AF-A0A966JPB4-F1
#
_entry.id   AF-A0A966JPB4-F1
#
_cell.length_a   1.000
_cell.length_b   1.000
_cell.length_c   1.000
_cell.angle_alpha   90.00
_cell.angle_beta   90.00
_cell.angle_gamma   90.00
#
_symmetry.space_group_name_H-M   'P 1'
#
loop_
_entity.id
_entity.type
_entity.pdbx_description
1 polymer ?
#
loop_
_entity_poly.entity_id
_entity_poly.type
_entity_poly.pdbx_seq_one_letter_code
_entity_poly.pdbx_strand_id
1 'polypeptide(L)' 'MDLTFDEWMAYGIEKGWCGPPVCYTHDGLPMSEHEMQGFDDGEDPCMHVVRMYEDIGMKDEIEDNHSPSQWRNSYTN' A
#
# COMPACT_ATOMS: atom_id res chain seq x y z
N MET A 1 16.60 1.19 -18.80
CA MET A 1 17.04 0.48 -17.58
C MET A 1 15.87 0.57 -16.65
N ASP A 2 15.33 -0.59 -16.30
CA ASP A 2 14.21 -0.67 -15.38
C ASP A 2 14.76 -0.50 -13.96
N LEU A 3 14.02 0.18 -13.10
CA LEU A 3 14.39 0.30 -11.69
C LEU A 3 14.29 -1.09 -11.04
N THR A 4 15.27 -1.44 -10.22
CA THR A 4 15.10 -2.54 -9.28
C THR A 4 14.01 -2.18 -8.26
N PHE A 5 13.47 -3.20 -7.59
CA PHE A 5 12.45 -3.01 -6.56
C PHE A 5 12.90 -2.01 -5.47
N ASP A 6 14.14 -2.16 -5.00
CA ASP A 6 14.70 -1.29 -3.96
C ASP A 6 14.91 0.14 -4.46
N GLU A 7 15.36 0.32 -5.71
CA GLU A 7 15.52 1.65 -6.30
C GLU A 7 14.17 2.36 -6.49
N TRP A 8 13.13 1.64 -6.90
CA TRP A 8 11.78 2.19 -7.02
C TRP A 8 11.21 2.58 -5.65
N MET A 9 11.37 1.73 -4.63
CA MET A 9 10.95 2.04 -3.26
C MET A 9 11.70 3.25 -2.71
N ALA A 10 13.03 3.27 -2.82
CA ALA A 10 13.85 4.39 -2.36
C ALA A 10 13.43 5.69 -3.04
N TYR A 11 13.20 5.66 -4.35
CA TYR A 11 12.76 6.84 -5.10
C TYR A 11 11.42 7.39 -4.58
N GLY A 12 10.43 6.53 -4.32
CA GLY A 12 9.13 6.96 -3.77
C GLY A 12 9.25 7.61 -2.40
N ILE A 13 10.08 7.04 -1.52
CA ILE A 13 10.34 7.57 -0.17
C ILE A 13 11.07 8.91 -0.24
N GLU A 14 12.14 9.01 -1.04
CA GLU A 14 12.92 10.25 -1.20
C GLU A 14 12.09 11.40 -1.79
N LYS A 15 11.09 11.10 -2.62
CA LYS A 15 10.15 12.08 -3.16
C LYS A 15 9.03 12.46 -2.19
N GLY A 16 8.90 11.76 -1.06
CA GLY A 16 7.82 11.96 -0.10
C GLY A 16 6.45 11.50 -0.62
N TRP A 17 6.42 10.57 -1.56
CA TRP A 17 5.16 10.02 -2.11
C TRP A 17 4.60 8.89 -1.28
N CYS A 18 5.48 8.14 -0.59
CA CYS A 18 5.10 7.07 0.32
C CYS A 18 6.11 6.96 1.48
N GLY A 19 5.70 6.26 2.54
CA GLY A 19 6.61 5.80 3.59
C GLY A 19 7.24 4.44 3.26
N PRO A 20 8.14 3.94 4.13
CA PRO A 20 8.65 2.59 4.00
C PRO A 20 7.53 1.55 4.18
N PRO A 21 7.69 0.34 3.60
CA PRO A 21 6.74 -0.76 3.83
C PRO A 21 6.74 -1.13 5.32
N VAL A 22 5.55 -1.31 5.88
CA VAL A 22 5.33 -1.72 7.27
C VAL A 22 4.54 -3.02 7.34
N CYS A 23 4.69 -3.74 8.45
CA CYS A 23 3.95 -4.97 8.67
C CYS A 23 2.59 -4.66 9.26
N TYR A 24 1.50 -4.83 8.49
CA TYR A 24 0.15 -4.58 9.01
C TYR A 24 -0.16 -5.33 10.31
N THR A 25 0.31 -6.58 10.45
CA THR A 25 0.05 -7.40 11.65
C THR A 25 0.72 -6.86 12.91
N HIS A 26 1.91 -6.27 12.81
CA HIS A 26 2.67 -5.80 13.98
C HIS A 26 2.61 -4.28 14.18
N ASP A 27 2.60 -3.53 13.08
CA ASP A 27 2.68 -2.07 13.06
C ASP A 27 1.31 -1.41 12.82
N GLY A 28 0.32 -2.16 12.34
CA GLY A 28 -0.99 -1.62 11.95
C GLY A 28 -0.95 -0.82 10.64
N LEU A 29 -1.98 0.02 10.44
CA LEU A 29 -2.01 0.97 9.32
C LEU A 29 -1.35 2.28 9.75
N PRO A 30 -0.47 2.87 8.92
CA PRO A 30 0.06 4.20 9.19
C PRO A 30 -1.07 5.22 9.05
N MET A 31 -1.32 5.97 10.13
CA MET A 31 -2.40 6.97 10.23
C MET A 31 -1.86 8.30 10.73
N SER A 32 -2.43 9.38 10.25
CA SER A 32 -2.35 10.70 10.87
C SER A 32 -3.24 10.78 12.11
N GLU A 33 -2.98 11.76 12.98
CA GLU A 33 -3.84 12.02 14.14
C GLU A 33 -5.29 12.33 13.74
N HIS A 34 -5.48 13.00 12.60
CA HIS A 34 -6.81 13.32 12.08
C HIS A 34 -7.58 12.07 11.63
N GLU A 35 -6.93 11.13 10.95
CA GLU A 35 -7.58 9.86 10.55
C GLU A 35 -7.93 9.02 11.77
N MET A 36 -7.06 8.98 12.78
CA MET A 36 -7.33 8.29 14.04
C MET A 36 -8.54 8.88 14.76
N GLN A 37 -8.61 10.22 14.87
CA GLN A 37 -9.77 10.88 15.46
C GLN A 37 -11.05 10.65 14.64
N GLY A 38 -10.95 10.64 13.31
CA GLY A 38 -12.09 10.33 12.44
C GLY A 38 -12.69 8.96 12.76
N PHE A 39 -11.86 7.93 12.96
CA PHE A 39 -12.36 6.63 13.42
C PHE A 39 -13.01 6.70 14.81
N ASP A 40 -12.41 7.40 15.77
CA ASP A 40 -12.97 7.56 17.12
C ASP A 40 -14.34 8.26 17.11
N ASP A 41 -14.53 9.18 16.17
CA ASP A 41 -15.79 9.92 15.95
C ASP A 41 -16.83 9.12 15.15
N GLY A 42 -16.48 7.90 14.69
CA GLY A 42 -17.35 7.01 13.94
C GLY A 42 -17.40 7.28 12.43
N GLU A 43 -16.43 8.01 11.89
CA GLU A 43 -16.21 8.15 10.45
C GLU A 43 -15.49 6.91 9.88
N ASP A 44 -15.38 6.86 8.54
CA ASP A 44 -14.65 5.82 7.81
C ASP A 44 -13.59 6.47 6.89
N PRO A 45 -12.50 7.01 7.46
CA PRO A 45 -11.44 7.62 6.67
C PRO A 45 -10.77 6.58 5.77
N CYS A 46 -10.86 6.81 4.45
CA CYS A 46 -10.32 5.91 3.43
C CYS A 46 -8.81 6.07 3.29
N MET A 47 -8.05 5.05 3.70
CA MET A 47 -6.59 4.99 3.55
C MET A 47 -6.20 4.09 2.37
N HIS A 48 -5.39 4.62 1.45
CA HIS A 48 -4.89 3.87 0.31
C HIS A 48 -3.53 3.26 0.64
N VAL A 49 -3.47 1.94 0.76
CA VAL A 49 -2.23 1.20 0.98
C VAL A 49 -1.82 0.41 -0.26
N VAL A 50 -0.53 0.42 -0.57
CA VAL A 50 0.05 -0.41 -1.63
C VAL A 50 0.67 -1.64 -0.98
N ARG A 51 0.19 -2.83 -1.36
CA ARG A 51 0.80 -4.10 -0.93
C ARG A 51 1.95 -4.44 -1.86
N MET A 52 3.14 -4.57 -1.29
CA MET A 52 4.31 -5.05 -2.03
C MET A 52 4.24 -6.56 -2.28
N TYR A 53 4.67 -6.98 -3.47
CA TYR A 53 4.82 -8.38 -3.86
C TYR A 53 6.31 -8.72 -3.98
N GLU A 54 6.74 -9.79 -3.31
CA GLU A 54 8.14 -10.23 -3.32
C GLU A 54 8.52 -10.86 -4.66
N ASP A 55 7.56 -11.54 -5.30
CA ASP A 55 7.72 -12.14 -6.62
C ASP A 55 6.37 -12.21 -7.37
N ILE A 56 6.44 -12.72 -8.62
CA ILE A 56 5.29 -12.86 -9.51
C ILE A 56 4.30 -13.92 -8.98
N GLY A 57 4.77 -14.98 -8.35
CA GLY A 57 3.89 -16.02 -7.79
C GLY A 57 3.02 -15.45 -6.68
N MET A 58 3.63 -14.70 -5.75
CA MET A 58 2.91 -14.02 -4.69
C MET A 58 1.91 -12.99 -5.24
N LYS A 59 2.29 -12.23 -6.27
CA LYS A 59 1.38 -11.30 -6.95
C LYS A 59 0.13 -12.04 -7.43
N ASP A 60 0.32 -13.11 -8.19
CA ASP A 60 -0.78 -13.83 -8.83
C ASP A 60 -1.70 -14.46 -7.77
N GLU A 61 -1.14 -15.09 -6.73
CA GLU A 61 -1.91 -15.64 -5.61
C GLU A 61 -2.76 -14.58 -4.87
N ILE A 62 -2.21 -13.38 -4.66
CA ILE A 62 -2.93 -12.30 -3.98
C ILE A 62 -4.03 -11.74 -4.88
N GLU A 63 -3.74 -11.51 -6.16
CA GLU A 63 -4.71 -10.95 -7.11
C GLU A 63 -5.89 -11.90 -7.37
N ASP A 64 -5.63 -13.20 -7.40
CA ASP A 64 -6.67 -14.24 -7.50
C ASP A 64 -7.56 -14.28 -6.25
N ASN A 65 -6.99 -14.08 -5.06
CA ASN A 65 -7.70 -14.21 -3.79
C ASN A 65 -8.29 -12.88 -3.26
N HIS A 66 -7.86 -11.73 -3.78
CA HIS A 66 -8.29 -10.41 -3.32
C HIS A 66 -8.71 -9.54 -4.52
N SER A 67 -9.99 -9.66 -4.91
CA SER A 67 -10.52 -8.95 -6.07
C SER A 67 -10.22 -7.44 -6.06
N PRO A 68 -10.28 -6.69 -4.95
CA PRO A 68 -9.93 -5.26 -4.93
C PRO A 68 -8.51 -4.95 -5.42
N SER A 69 -7.55 -5.88 -5.29
CA SER A 69 -6.21 -5.71 -5.89
C SER A 69 -6.25 -5.60 -7.41
N GLN A 70 -7.32 -6.07 -8.06
CA GLN A 70 -7.53 -5.97 -9.51
C GLN A 70 -8.42 -4.78 -9.87
N TRP A 71 -9.65 -4.71 -9.36
CA TRP A 71 -10.62 -3.71 -9.84
C TRP A 71 -10.37 -2.30 -9.33
N ARG A 72 -9.52 -2.10 -8.32
CA ARG A 72 -9.04 -0.77 -7.91
C ARG A 72 -7.84 -0.29 -8.72
N ASN A 73 -7.24 -1.11 -9.59
CA ASN A 73 -6.11 -0.71 -10.40
C ASN A 73 -6.56 0.12 -11.62
N SER A 74 -6.63 1.44 -11.43
CA SER A 74 -6.88 2.42 -12.49
C SER A 74 -5.60 3.01 -13.10
N TYR A 75 -4.43 2.47 -12.75
CA TYR A 75 -3.13 3.10 -13.04
C TYR A 75 -2.35 2.42 -14.16
N THR A 76 -2.54 1.11 -14.36
CA THR A 76 -1.77 0.31 -15.32
C THR A 76 -2.62 -0.39 -16.38
N ASN A 77 -3.93 -0.08 -16.44
CA ASN A 77 -4.88 -0.64 -17.40
C ASN A 77 -5.26 0.37 -18.48
#